data_AF-A0A7W1KRU5-F1
#
_entry.id   AF-A0A7W1KRU5-F1
#
_cell.length_a   1.000
_cell.length_b   1.000
_cell.length_c   1.000
_cell.angle_alpha   90.00
_cell.angle_beta   90.00
_cell.angle_gamma   90.00
#
_symmetry.space_group_name_H-M   'P 1'
#
loop_
_entity.id
_entity.type
_entity.pdbx_description
1 polymer ?
#
loop_
_entity_poly.entity_id
_entity_poly.type
_entity_poly.pdbx_seq_one_letter_code
_entity_poly.pdbx_strand_id
1 'polypeptide(L)'
;MESQAPAPVFKRIVIKLSGEALREPGSRENISPQIVRDIAHCIKDVRDLGVQTSVVVGGGNIWRGLSASHRGMDRTTADYMGMLATVINGLALKAGLDELGVETRVQ
;
A
#
# COMPACT_ATOMS: atom_id res chain seq x y z
N MET A 1 8.82 37.70 1.18
CA MET A 1 8.03 37.07 2.25
C MET A 1 7.79 35.63 1.84
N GLU A 2 8.51 34.68 2.42
CA GLU A 2 8.17 33.27 2.27
C GLU A 2 6.84 33.03 2.98
N SER A 3 5.81 32.75 2.19
CA SER A 3 4.54 32.23 2.68
C SER A 3 4.82 30.87 3.31
N GLN A 4 4.91 30.81 4.65
CA GLN A 4 4.89 29.54 5.36
C GLN A 4 3.61 28.80 4.95
N ALA A 5 3.76 27.60 4.38
CA ALA A 5 2.65 26.73 4.11
C ALA A 5 1.85 26.54 5.41
N PRO A 6 0.51 26.58 5.36
CA PRO A 6 -0.31 26.41 6.54
C PRO A 6 0.02 25.07 7.21
N ALA A 7 0.08 25.06 8.54
CA ALA A 7 0.33 23.84 9.29
C ALA A 7 -0.72 22.77 8.94
N PRO A 8 -0.32 21.50 8.77
CA PRO A 8 -1.26 20.44 8.42
C PRO A 8 -2.32 20.26 9.50
N VAL A 9 -3.58 20.11 9.09
CA VAL A 9 -4.73 19.93 9.99
C VAL A 9 -4.56 18.68 10.86
N PHE A 10 -3.97 17.62 10.30
CA PHE A 10 -3.72 16.37 10.98
C PHE A 10 -2.22 16.16 11.23
N LYS A 11 -1.88 15.82 12.48
CA LYS A 11 -0.50 15.47 12.87
C LYS A 11 -0.11 14.04 12.49
N ARG A 12 -1.10 13.14 12.45
CA ARG A 12 -0.92 11.71 12.17
C ARG A 12 -2.12 11.18 11.40
N ILE A 13 -1.87 10.35 10.40
CA ILE A 13 -2.90 9.73 9.57
C ILE A 13 -2.63 8.24 9.35
N VAL A 14 -3.69 7.51 9.00
CA VAL A 14 -3.62 6.15 8.45
C VAL A 14 -4.20 6.18 7.05
N ILE A 15 -3.41 5.80 6.05
CA ILE A 15 -3.82 5.69 4.67
C ILE A 15 -4.23 4.25 4.40
N LYS A 16 -5.49 4.01 4.02
CA LYS A 16 -5.94 2.70 3.58
C LYS A 16 -5.88 2.61 2.06
N LEU A 17 -5.09 1.66 1.55
CA LEU A 17 -4.99 1.32 0.14
C LEU A 17 -5.70 -0.01 -0.14
N SER A 18 -6.41 -0.09 -1.26
CA SER A 18 -6.81 -1.39 -1.81
C SER A 18 -5.58 -2.07 -2.41
N GLY A 19 -5.48 -3.40 -2.35
CA GLY A 19 -4.43 -4.12 -3.09
C GLY A 19 -4.54 -3.87 -4.60
N GLU A 20 -5.76 -3.74 -5.10
CA GLU A 20 -6.05 -3.37 -6.50
C GLU A 20 -5.43 -2.03 -6.92
N ALA A 21 -5.20 -1.13 -5.96
CA ALA A 21 -4.57 0.16 -6.26
C ALA A 21 -3.08 0.01 -6.63
N LEU A 22 -2.46 -1.16 -6.42
CA LEU A 22 -1.08 -1.44 -6.85
C LEU A 22 -1.00 -2.11 -8.22
N ARG A 23 -2.15 -2.48 -8.83
CA ARG A 23 -2.20 -3.15 -10.13
C ARG A 23 -2.64 -2.17 -11.21
N GLU A 24 -1.97 -2.24 -12.36
CA GLU A 24 -2.42 -1.47 -13.52
C GLU A 24 -3.76 -2.01 -14.05
N PRO A 25 -4.76 -1.14 -14.30
CA PRO A 25 -6.05 -1.58 -14.82
C PRO A 25 -5.92 -2.39 -16.10
N GLY A 26 -6.50 -3.60 -16.11
CA GLY A 26 -6.43 -4.51 -17.26
C GLY A 26 -5.12 -5.31 -17.40
N SER A 27 -4.11 -5.04 -16.58
CA SER A 27 -2.87 -5.82 -16.57
C SER A 27 -3.05 -7.19 -15.91
N ARG A 28 -2.25 -8.15 -16.36
CA ARG A 28 -2.11 -9.48 -15.73
C ARG A 28 -1.07 -9.49 -14.61
N GLU A 29 -0.23 -8.47 -14.51
CA GLU A 29 0.76 -8.35 -13.45
C GLU A 29 0.07 -7.95 -12.14
N ASN A 30 0.43 -8.57 -11.03
CA ASN A 30 -0.25 -8.30 -9.76
C ASN A 30 0.18 -6.96 -9.13
N ILE A 31 1.40 -6.50 -9.38
CA ILE A 31 1.97 -5.28 -8.81
C ILE A 31 2.70 -4.53 -9.92
N SER A 32 2.28 -3.31 -10.20
CA SER A 32 2.96 -2.42 -11.15
C SER A 32 4.05 -1.63 -10.44
N PRO A 33 5.33 -1.73 -10.84
CA PRO A 33 6.40 -0.94 -10.26
C PRO A 33 6.19 0.57 -10.40
N GLN A 34 5.58 1.01 -11.50
CA GLN A 34 5.30 2.43 -11.73
C GLN A 34 4.30 2.97 -10.70
N ILE A 35 3.18 2.26 -10.51
CA ILE A 35 2.14 2.67 -9.55
C ILE A 35 2.67 2.67 -8.11
N VAL A 36 3.51 1.69 -7.76
CA VAL A 36 4.17 1.65 -6.44
C VAL A 36 5.04 2.88 -6.24
N ARG A 37 5.85 3.28 -7.24
CA ARG A 37 6.66 4.50 -7.17
C ARG A 37 5.80 5.76 -7.04
N ASP A 38 4.73 5.87 -7.82
CA ASP A 38 3.83 7.03 -7.77
C ASP A 38 3.19 7.17 -6.37
N ILE A 39 2.73 6.06 -5.79
CA ILE A 39 2.19 6.04 -4.42
C ILE A 39 3.27 6.39 -3.39
N ALA A 40 4.49 5.87 -3.55
CA ALA A 40 5.61 6.19 -2.66
C ALA A 40 5.96 7.68 -2.69
N HIS A 41 5.92 8.31 -3.87
CA HIS A 41 6.08 9.77 -4.00
C HIS A 41 4.98 10.53 -3.25
N CYS A 42 3.71 10.18 -3.44
CA CYS A 42 2.61 10.81 -2.69
C CYS A 42 2.77 10.68 -1.17
N ILE A 43 3.22 9.51 -0.68
CA ILE A 43 3.47 9.29 0.75
C ILE A 43 4.64 10.16 1.24
N LYS A 44 5.70 10.28 0.44
CA LYS A 44 6.84 11.14 0.74
C LYS A 44 6.41 12.60 0.84
N ASP A 45 5.60 13.09 -0.09
CA ASP A 45 5.11 14.47 -0.06
C ASP A 45 4.36 14.76 1.25
N VAL A 46 3.50 13.84 1.71
CA VAL A 46 2.79 13.97 2.99
C VAL A 46 3.76 13.94 4.19
N ARG A 47 4.79 13.10 4.14
CA ARG A 47 5.82 13.05 5.19
C ARG A 47 6.64 14.33 5.25
N ASP A 48 6.96 14.93 4.11
CA ASP A 48 7.74 16.15 3.99
C ASP A 48 6.96 17.37 4.54
N LEU A 49 5.63 17.29 4.65
CA LEU A 49 4.79 18.21 5.41
C LEU A 49 4.89 18.05 6.94
N GLY A 50 5.67 17.09 7.43
CA GLY A 50 5.82 16.77 8.86
C GLY A 50 4.70 15.91 9.44
N VAL A 51 3.87 15.28 8.60
CA VAL A 51 2.77 14.41 9.04
C VAL A 51 3.27 12.98 9.24
N GLN A 52 2.91 12.38 10.38
CA GLN A 52 3.20 10.98 10.67
C GLN A 52 2.23 10.07 9.91
N THR A 53 2.75 9.18 9.07
CA THR A 53 1.94 8.40 8.14
C THR A 53 2.10 6.90 8.38
N SER A 54 0.98 6.20 8.57
CA SER A 54 0.90 4.74 8.50
C SER A 54 0.10 4.32 7.27
N VAL A 55 0.43 3.17 6.69
CA VAL A 55 -0.27 2.64 5.51
C VAL A 55 -0.81 1.25 5.81
N VAL A 56 -2.07 1.02 5.46
CA VAL A 56 -2.71 -0.30 5.48
C VAL A 56 -3.07 -0.67 4.05
N VAL A 57 -2.46 -1.72 3.51
CA VAL A 57 -2.68 -2.17 2.13
C VAL A 57 -3.37 -3.53 2.09
N GLY A 58 -4.44 -3.63 1.31
CA GLY A 58 -5.13 -4.90 1.07
C GLY A 58 -4.36 -5.84 0.12
N GLY A 59 -4.75 -7.11 0.02
CA GLY A 59 -4.09 -8.13 -0.81
C GLY A 59 -4.83 -8.53 -2.09
N GLY A 60 -5.92 -7.83 -2.43
CA GLY A 60 -6.87 -8.23 -3.49
C GLY A 60 -6.30 -8.41 -4.89
N ASN A 61 -5.23 -7.67 -5.21
CA ASN A 61 -4.50 -7.78 -6.47
C ASN A 61 -3.79 -9.12 -6.66
N ILE A 62 -3.40 -9.79 -5.57
CA ILE A 62 -2.73 -11.10 -5.57
C ILE A 62 -3.73 -12.20 -5.25
N TRP A 63 -4.58 -11.99 -4.24
CA TRP A 63 -5.50 -13.00 -3.74
C TRP A 63 -6.91 -12.45 -3.54
N ARG A 64 -7.89 -13.10 -4.20
CA ARG A 64 -9.31 -12.82 -4.04
C ARG A 64 -10.02 -14.02 -3.41
N GLY A 65 -10.28 -13.94 -2.11
CA GLY A 65 -10.85 -15.04 -1.33
C GLY A 65 -12.18 -15.59 -1.87
N LEU A 66 -13.03 -14.73 -2.44
CA LEU A 66 -14.30 -15.14 -3.07
C LEU A 66 -14.10 -16.14 -4.22
N SER A 67 -13.00 -16.03 -4.96
CA SER A 67 -12.69 -16.94 -6.06
C SER A 67 -12.23 -18.32 -5.57
N ALA A 68 -11.72 -18.41 -4.34
CA ALA A 68 -11.18 -19.64 -3.75
C ALA A 68 -12.21 -20.43 -2.96
N SER A 69 -13.11 -19.77 -2.23
CA SER A 69 -14.22 -20.43 -1.53
C SER A 69 -15.14 -21.18 -2.50
N HIS A 70 -15.31 -20.68 -3.73
CA HIS A 70 -16.06 -21.37 -4.79
C HIS A 70 -15.35 -22.62 -5.35
N ARG A 71 -14.07 -22.81 -5.04
CA ARG A 71 -13.26 -23.95 -5.50
C ARG A 71 -13.05 -25.02 -4.41
N GLY A 72 -13.83 -24.96 -3.33
CA GLY A 72 -13.76 -25.94 -2.23
C GLY A 72 -12.62 -25.71 -1.24
N MET A 73 -11.97 -24.55 -1.28
CA MET A 73 -10.95 -24.19 -0.30
C MET A 73 -11.60 -23.78 1.04
N ASP A 74 -11.03 -24.27 2.14
CA ASP A 74 -11.39 -23.82 3.48
C ASP A 74 -11.21 -22.29 3.62
N ARG A 75 -12.21 -21.64 4.23
CA ARG A 75 -12.26 -20.17 4.31
C ARG A 75 -11.10 -19.61 5.13
N THR A 76 -10.74 -20.25 6.24
CA THR A 76 -9.64 -19.80 7.09
C THR A 76 -8.31 -19.84 6.33
N THR A 77 -8.09 -20.90 5.55
CA THR A 77 -6.92 -20.99 4.66
C THR A 77 -6.92 -19.86 3.62
N ALA A 78 -8.07 -19.56 3.01
CA ALA A 78 -8.18 -18.46 2.06
C ALA A 78 -7.90 -17.08 2.71
N ASP A 79 -8.30 -16.87 3.97
CA ASP A 79 -8.02 -15.63 4.70
C ASP A 79 -6.52 -15.50 5.01
N TYR A 80 -5.84 -16.59 5.40
CA TYR A 80 -4.37 -16.59 5.58
C TYR A 80 -3.63 -16.21 4.30
N MET A 81 -4.04 -16.76 3.15
CA MET A 81 -3.47 -16.38 1.86
C MET A 81 -3.66 -14.89 1.55
N GLY A 82 -4.81 -14.33 1.93
CA GLY A 82 -5.07 -12.90 1.84
C GLY A 82 -4.14 -12.07 2.72
N MET A 83 -3.89 -12.49 3.96
CA MET A 83 -2.96 -11.79 4.86
C MET A 83 -1.51 -11.86 4.35
N LEU A 84 -1.06 -13.00 3.80
CA LEU A 84 0.25 -13.08 3.17
C LEU A 84 0.37 -12.14 1.96
N ALA A 85 -0.69 -12.02 1.15
CA ALA A 85 -0.74 -11.05 0.06
C ALA A 85 -0.59 -9.59 0.56
N THR A 86 -1.12 -9.25 1.74
CA THR A 86 -0.89 -7.90 2.32
C THR A 86 0.57 -7.67 2.69
N VAL A 87 1.28 -8.69 3.18
CA VAL A 87 2.72 -8.60 3.49
C VAL A 87 3.53 -8.38 2.21
N ILE A 88 3.22 -9.10 1.13
CA ILE A 88 3.88 -8.94 -0.17
C ILE A 88 3.72 -7.50 -0.69
N ASN A 89 2.49 -6.96 -0.65
CA ASN A 89 2.23 -5.58 -1.05
C ASN A 89 2.93 -4.55 -0.14
N GLY A 90 2.99 -4.83 1.16
CA GLY A 90 3.72 -3.99 2.12
C GLY A 90 5.21 -3.92 1.80
N LEU A 91 5.83 -5.05 1.44
CA LEU A 91 7.23 -5.11 1.01
C LEU A 91 7.48 -4.37 -0.30
N ALA A 92 6.54 -4.44 -1.26
CA ALA A 92 6.64 -3.68 -2.51
C ALA A 92 6.62 -2.17 -2.26
N LEU A 93 5.70 -1.68 -1.42
CA LEU A 93 5.65 -0.27 -1.02
C LEU A 93 6.89 0.15 -0.24
N LYS A 94 7.40 -0.72 0.64
CA LYS A 94 8.64 -0.48 1.38
C LYS A 94 9.81 -0.25 0.42
N ALA A 95 9.98 -1.11 -0.59
CA ALA A 95 11.03 -0.96 -1.59
C ALA A 95 10.94 0.38 -2.33
N GLY A 96 9.74 0.78 -2.77
CA GLY A 96 9.53 2.08 -3.42
C GLY A 96 9.83 3.27 -2.50
N LEU A 97 9.53 3.18 -1.21
CA LEU A 97 9.85 4.22 -0.23
C LEU A 97 11.34 4.28 0.11
N ASP A 98 12.02 3.13 0.15
CA ASP A 98 13.46 3.04 0.36
C ASP A 98 14.24 3.72 -0.77
N GLU A 99 13.82 3.53 -2.03
CA GLU A 99 14.39 4.22 -3.20
C GLU A 99 14.32 5.75 -3.08
N LEU A 100 13.32 6.26 -2.36
CA LEU A 100 13.12 7.69 -2.12
C LEU A 100 13.79 8.20 -0.83
N GLY A 101 14.54 7.34 -0.12
CA GLY A 101 15.19 7.66 1.14
C GLY A 101 14.22 7.83 2.32
N VAL A 102 13.01 7.27 2.22
CA VAL A 102 12.02 7.30 3.30
C VAL A 102 12.21 6.07 4.19
N GLU A 103 12.61 6.29 5.44
CA GLU A 103 12.72 5.18 6.40
C GLU A 103 11.35 4.59 6.71
N THR A 104 11.22 3.28 6.53
CA THR A 104 9.96 2.55 6.71
C THR A 104 10.16 1.21 7.43
N ARG A 105 9.07 0.72 8.03
CA ARG A 105 8.96 -0.61 8.65
C ARG A 105 7.66 -1.25 8.19
N VAL A 106 7.73 -2.54 7.87
CA VAL A 106 6.56 -3.40 7.62
C VAL A 106 6.37 -4.28 8.85
N GLN A 107 5.13 -4.46 9.28
CA GLN A 107 4.73 -5.21 10.48
C GLN A 107 3.67 -6.24 10.11
#